data_AF-A0A922NUB6-F1
#
_entry.id   AF-A0A922NUB6-F1
#
_cell.length_a   1.000
_cell.length_b   1.000
_cell.length_c   1.000
_cell.angle_alpha   90.00
_cell.angle_beta   90.00
_cell.angle_gamma   90.00
#
_symmetry.space_group_name_H-M   'P 1'
#
loop_
_entity.id
_entity.type
_entity.pdbx_description
1 polymer ?
#
loop_
_entity_poly.entity_id
_entity_poly.type
_entity_poly.pdbx_seq_one_letter_code
_entity_poly.pdbx_strand_id
1 'polypeptide(L)'
;MISDRISKMAGAKIIEKRFSYRDYQKYRKISHKFELKQRLYFLMQQSKSFDDFLEKAEQLHVHIDFSQKHSRFMITDRAMTKPIRGRQLSKRDLYDEDFFRTHFAKIEIESRLEFLLERVNSLEELLLKAKEFNLTIDLKQKNVTFILEEDGQKISLGHKKISDKKLYDVNFLAL
;
A
#
# COMPACT_ATOMS: atom_id res chain seq x y z
N MET A 1 34.48 3.28 0.05
CA MET A 1 34.02 1.90 -0.22
C MET A 1 35.22 0.98 -0.05
N ILE A 2 35.22 0.06 0.93
CA ILE A 2 36.35 -0.83 1.20
C ILE A 2 36.28 -2.01 0.24
N SER A 3 37.41 -2.37 -0.40
CA SER A 3 37.45 -3.52 -1.33
C SER A 3 37.54 -4.84 -0.59
N ASP A 4 36.99 -5.91 -1.18
CA ASP A 4 37.08 -7.28 -0.65
C ASP A 4 38.52 -7.72 -0.37
N ARG A 5 39.49 -7.18 -1.12
CA ARG A 5 40.93 -7.39 -0.90
C ARG A 5 41.38 -6.88 0.47
N ILE A 6 40.99 -5.65 0.82
CA ILE A 6 41.33 -5.02 2.11
C ILE A 6 40.61 -5.75 3.25
N SER A 7 39.35 -6.13 3.06
CA SER A 7 38.58 -6.93 4.02
C SER A 7 39.21 -8.29 4.29
N LYS A 8 39.72 -8.98 3.25
CA LYS A 8 40.45 -10.25 3.38
C LYS A 8 41.74 -10.11 4.17
N MET A 9 42.53 -9.05 3.89
CA MET A 9 43.77 -8.77 4.62
C MET A 9 43.51 -8.50 6.11
N ALA A 10 42.37 -7.90 6.44
CA ALA A 10 41.92 -7.67 7.82
C ALA A 10 41.28 -8.92 8.47
N GLY A 11 41.33 -10.10 7.84
CA GLY A 11 40.81 -11.36 8.38
C GLY A 11 39.28 -11.51 8.28
N ALA A 12 38.58 -10.62 7.57
CA ALA A 12 37.13 -10.72 7.40
C ALA A 12 36.76 -11.82 6.39
N LYS A 13 35.68 -12.56 6.70
CA LYS A 13 35.10 -13.55 5.78
C LYS A 13 34.40 -12.86 4.62
N ILE A 14 34.91 -13.01 3.40
CA ILE A 14 34.23 -12.53 2.19
C ILE A 14 32.99 -13.40 1.95
N ILE A 15 31.82 -12.77 1.83
CA ILE A 15 30.58 -13.46 1.48
C ILE A 15 30.56 -13.66 -0.03
N GLU A 16 30.72 -14.89 -0.48
CA GLU A 16 30.62 -15.23 -1.90
C GLU A 16 29.19 -15.02 -2.42
N LYS A 17 29.07 -14.42 -3.61
CA LYS A 17 27.78 -14.28 -4.29
C LYS A 17 27.30 -15.66 -4.75
N ARG A 18 26.39 -16.26 -3.98
CA ARG A 18 25.78 -17.57 -4.28
C ARG A 18 24.97 -17.61 -5.58
N PHE A 19 24.53 -16.47 -6.09
CA PHE A 19 23.72 -16.37 -7.30
C PHE A 19 24.25 -15.28 -8.21
N SER A 20 24.36 -15.59 -9.51
CA SER A 20 24.77 -14.61 -10.52
C SER A 20 23.59 -13.73 -10.96
N TYR A 21 23.90 -12.62 -11.64
CA TYR A 21 22.88 -11.79 -12.30
C TYR A 21 22.06 -12.60 -13.32
N ARG A 22 22.69 -13.55 -14.02
CA ARG A 22 22.04 -14.44 -14.98
C ARG A 22 21.02 -15.36 -14.30
N ASP A 23 21.33 -15.85 -13.09
CA ASP A 23 20.41 -16.67 -12.31
C ASP A 23 19.21 -15.87 -11.82
N TYR A 24 19.44 -14.63 -11.40
CA TYR A 24 18.36 -13.71 -11.04
C TYR A 24 17.44 -13.42 -12.23
N GLN A 25 17.98 -13.19 -13.42
CA GLN A 25 17.18 -12.98 -14.64
C GLN A 25 16.33 -14.20 -14.99
N LYS A 26 16.86 -15.42 -14.81
CA LYS A 26 16.06 -16.66 -14.97
C LYS A 26 14.94 -16.72 -13.94
N TYR A 27 15.25 -16.52 -12.66
CA TYR A 27 14.25 -16.48 -11.58
C TYR A 27 13.13 -15.49 -11.87
N ARG A 28 13.48 -14.28 -12.32
CA ARG A 28 12.54 -13.21 -12.65
C ARG A 28 11.49 -13.64 -13.70
N LYS A 29 11.91 -14.41 -14.70
CA LYS A 29 11.04 -14.86 -15.81
C LYS A 29 10.09 -15.98 -15.42
N ILE A 30 10.55 -16.90 -14.57
CA ILE A 30 9.82 -18.14 -14.24
C ILE A 30 9.04 -18.06 -12.93
N SER A 31 9.37 -17.13 -12.04
CA SER A 31 8.79 -17.08 -10.70
C SER A 31 7.43 -16.40 -10.69
N HIS A 32 6.36 -17.18 -10.51
CA HIS A 32 5.01 -16.66 -10.26
C HIS A 32 4.98 -15.67 -9.11
N LYS A 33 5.78 -15.92 -8.06
CA LYS A 33 5.89 -15.01 -6.91
C LYS A 33 6.46 -13.64 -7.30
N PHE A 34 7.47 -13.63 -8.17
CA PHE A 34 8.04 -12.37 -8.64
C PHE A 34 7.03 -11.61 -9.48
N GLU A 35 6.42 -12.28 -10.46
CA GLU A 35 5.43 -11.68 -11.36
C GLU A 35 4.22 -11.14 -10.61
N LEU A 36 3.66 -11.91 -9.68
CA LEU A 36 2.52 -11.51 -8.87
C LEU A 36 2.82 -10.24 -8.05
N LYS A 37 4.03 -10.10 -7.50
CA LYS A 37 4.44 -8.84 -6.84
C LYS A 37 4.46 -7.67 -7.81
N GLN A 38 4.91 -7.87 -9.05
CA GLN A 38 4.94 -6.80 -10.05
C GLN A 38 3.51 -6.39 -10.45
N ARG A 39 2.63 -7.36 -10.69
CA ARG A 39 1.22 -7.10 -11.02
C ARG A 39 0.52 -6.37 -9.88
N LEU A 40 0.64 -6.85 -8.64
CA LEU A 40 0.04 -6.17 -7.47
C LEU A 40 0.61 -4.77 -7.27
N TYR A 41 1.92 -4.57 -7.41
CA TYR A 41 2.52 -3.24 -7.33
C TYR A 41 1.96 -2.30 -8.40
N PHE A 42 1.87 -2.76 -9.65
CA PHE A 42 1.28 -1.99 -10.74
C PHE A 42 -0.19 -1.66 -10.46
N LEU A 43 -0.99 -2.65 -10.05
CA LEU A 43 -2.40 -2.49 -9.71
C LEU A 43 -2.58 -1.45 -8.59
N MET A 44 -1.80 -1.52 -7.52
CA MET A 44 -1.85 -0.52 -6.44
C MET A 44 -1.56 0.90 -6.94
N GLN A 45 -0.65 1.06 -7.91
CA GLN A 45 -0.31 2.38 -8.46
C GLN A 45 -1.34 2.90 -9.47
N GLN A 46 -2.08 2.03 -10.14
CA GLN A 46 -2.99 2.40 -11.24
C GLN A 46 -4.47 2.33 -10.86
N SER A 47 -4.78 1.89 -9.65
CA SER A 47 -6.15 1.81 -9.16
C SER A 47 -6.49 3.03 -8.30
N LYS A 48 -7.72 3.51 -8.44
CA LYS A 48 -8.22 4.69 -7.73
C LYS A 48 -8.90 4.33 -6.41
N SER A 49 -9.49 3.15 -6.34
CA SER A 49 -10.16 2.62 -5.16
C SER A 49 -9.85 1.14 -4.97
N PHE A 50 -10.29 0.57 -3.84
CA PHE A 50 -10.17 -0.87 -3.59
C PHE A 50 -10.97 -1.71 -4.59
N ASP A 51 -12.16 -1.26 -4.98
CA ASP A 51 -12.99 -1.98 -5.96
C ASP A 51 -12.40 -1.91 -7.37
N ASP A 52 -11.91 -0.75 -7.80
CA ASP A 52 -11.18 -0.59 -9.07
C ASP A 52 -9.91 -1.47 -9.10
N PHE A 53 -9.26 -1.65 -7.94
CA PHE A 53 -8.14 -2.59 -7.80
C PHE A 53 -8.56 -4.04 -8.02
N LEU A 54 -9.71 -4.47 -7.49
CA LEU A 54 -10.22 -5.83 -7.68
C LEU A 54 -10.64 -6.06 -9.14
N GLU A 55 -11.35 -5.10 -9.75
CA GLU A 55 -11.75 -5.17 -11.16
C GLU A 55 -10.54 -5.28 -12.07
N LYS A 56 -9.53 -4.42 -11.87
CA LYS A 56 -8.29 -4.45 -12.65
C LYS A 56 -7.44 -5.69 -12.37
N ALA A 57 -7.51 -6.25 -11.16
CA ALA A 57 -6.80 -7.48 -10.84
C ALA A 57 -7.29 -8.63 -11.74
N GLU A 58 -8.60 -8.76 -11.95
CA GLU A 58 -9.17 -9.75 -12.87
C GLU A 58 -8.71 -9.51 -14.32
N GLN A 59 -8.75 -8.26 -14.79
CA GLN A 59 -8.26 -7.86 -16.12
C GLN A 59 -6.76 -8.15 -16.30
N LEU A 60 -5.98 -8.07 -15.23
CA LEU A 60 -4.55 -8.39 -15.21
C LEU A 60 -4.28 -9.85 -14.81
N HIS A 61 -5.28 -10.73 -14.92
CA HIS A 61 -5.20 -12.16 -14.66
C HIS A 61 -4.62 -12.50 -13.28
N VAL A 62 -5.01 -11.71 -12.27
CA VAL A 62 -4.71 -11.94 -10.85
C VAL A 62 -6.00 -12.23 -10.12
N HIS A 63 -6.18 -13.48 -9.71
CA HIS A 63 -7.24 -13.85 -8.79
C HIS A 63 -6.80 -13.59 -7.34
N ILE A 64 -7.66 -12.92 -6.57
CA ILE A 64 -7.43 -12.56 -5.17
C ILE A 64 -8.58 -13.12 -4.34
N ASP A 65 -8.23 -13.86 -3.29
CA ASP A 65 -9.19 -14.48 -2.37
C ASP A 65 -8.87 -14.05 -0.93
N PHE A 66 -9.76 -13.24 -0.36
CA PHE A 66 -9.73 -12.78 1.03
C PHE A 66 -10.65 -13.57 1.97
N SER A 67 -11.47 -14.51 1.45
CA SER A 67 -12.50 -15.20 2.23
C SER A 67 -11.92 -16.24 3.21
N GLN A 68 -10.64 -16.56 3.05
CA GLN A 68 -9.93 -17.59 3.79
C GLN A 68 -9.16 -16.98 4.96
N LYS A 69 -8.74 -17.82 5.92
CA LYS A 69 -7.85 -17.39 7.03
C LYS A 69 -6.60 -16.61 6.59
N HIS A 70 -6.12 -16.89 5.37
CA HIS A 70 -5.01 -16.16 4.79
C HIS A 70 -5.39 -15.76 3.38
N SER A 71 -5.15 -14.51 3.04
CA SER A 71 -5.31 -13.98 1.70
C SER A 71 -4.46 -14.76 0.71
N ARG A 72 -5.07 -15.10 -0.43
CA ARG A 72 -4.50 -15.95 -1.47
C ARG A 72 -4.52 -15.21 -2.79
N PHE A 73 -3.45 -15.42 -3.55
CA PHE A 73 -3.23 -14.73 -4.81
C PHE A 73 -2.77 -15.74 -5.86
N MET A 74 -3.34 -15.66 -7.06
CA MET A 74 -3.05 -16.61 -8.13
C MET A 74 -3.03 -15.92 -9.49
N ILE A 75 -2.08 -16.31 -10.32
CA ILE A 75 -1.99 -15.90 -11.72
C ILE A 75 -2.84 -16.85 -12.55
N THR A 76 -3.80 -16.34 -13.32
CA THR A 76 -4.78 -17.16 -14.05
C THR A 76 -4.42 -17.39 -15.52
N ASP A 77 -3.53 -16.58 -16.09
CA ASP A 77 -3.01 -16.69 -17.47
C ASP A 77 -1.73 -17.54 -17.58
N ARG A 78 -1.32 -18.22 -16.50
CA ARG A 78 -0.15 -19.11 -16.47
C ARG A 78 -0.45 -20.41 -15.74
N ALA A 79 0.41 -21.41 -15.97
CA ALA A 79 0.34 -22.73 -15.33
C ALA A 79 0.76 -22.71 -13.85
N MET A 80 0.08 -21.90 -13.03
CA MET A 80 0.23 -21.86 -11.59
C MET A 80 -0.72 -22.90 -10.97
N THR A 81 -0.21 -23.76 -10.07
CA THR A 81 -1.01 -24.85 -9.47
C THR A 81 -1.42 -24.59 -8.03
N LYS A 82 -0.79 -23.63 -7.36
CA LYS A 82 -1.05 -23.31 -5.94
C LYS A 82 -1.07 -21.80 -5.73
N PRO A 83 -2.03 -21.27 -4.96
CA PRO A 83 -2.04 -19.86 -4.61
C PRO A 83 -0.85 -19.49 -3.71
N ILE A 84 -0.40 -18.25 -3.81
CA ILE A 84 0.60 -17.65 -2.91
C ILE A 84 -0.14 -16.90 -1.80
N ARG A 85 0.28 -17.09 -0.55
CA ARG A 85 -0.32 -16.38 0.59
C ARG A 85 0.20 -14.96 0.70
N GLY A 86 -0.62 -14.02 1.18
CA GLY A 86 -0.26 -12.61 1.39
C GLY A 86 1.07 -12.40 2.12
N ARG A 87 1.29 -13.12 3.24
CA ARG A 87 2.55 -13.10 4.02
C ARG A 87 3.81 -13.45 3.24
N GLN A 88 3.68 -14.10 2.08
CA GLN A 88 4.82 -14.47 1.25
C GLN A 88 5.21 -13.34 0.29
N LEU A 89 4.30 -12.41 -0.01
CA LEU A 89 4.46 -11.38 -1.04
C LEU A 89 5.23 -10.16 -0.56
N SER A 90 5.12 -9.77 0.71
CA SER A 90 5.99 -8.76 1.33
C SER A 90 6.73 -9.35 2.53
N LYS A 91 7.92 -8.81 2.80
CA LYS A 91 8.67 -9.14 4.03
C LYS A 91 8.25 -8.26 5.20
N ARG A 92 7.64 -7.10 4.91
CA ARG A 92 7.28 -6.05 5.88
C ARG A 92 5.79 -6.08 6.17
N ASP A 93 5.00 -6.12 5.10
CA ASP A 93 3.55 -5.97 5.18
C ASP A 93 2.85 -7.29 4.93
N LEU A 94 1.72 -7.48 5.59
CA LEU A 94 0.81 -8.58 5.30
C LEU A 94 -0.12 -8.10 4.19
N TYR A 95 -0.06 -8.74 3.02
CA TYR A 95 -0.99 -8.43 1.92
C TYR A 95 -2.32 -9.13 2.19
N ASP A 96 -3.14 -8.51 3.03
CA ASP A 96 -4.52 -8.88 3.31
C ASP A 96 -5.50 -7.77 2.91
N GLU A 97 -6.79 -8.04 3.09
CA GLU A 97 -7.84 -7.10 2.71
C GLU A 97 -7.67 -5.74 3.40
N ASP A 98 -7.41 -5.76 4.72
CA ASP A 98 -7.19 -4.56 5.52
C ASP A 98 -6.01 -3.73 5.01
N PHE A 99 -4.91 -4.37 4.58
CA PHE A 99 -3.77 -3.67 3.99
C PHE A 99 -4.16 -2.90 2.72
N PHE A 100 -4.87 -3.54 1.79
CA PHE A 100 -5.27 -2.88 0.54
C PHE A 100 -6.34 -1.82 0.77
N ARG A 101 -7.36 -2.11 1.59
CA ARG A 101 -8.38 -1.11 1.99
C ARG A 101 -7.75 0.10 2.64
N THR A 102 -6.81 -0.11 3.57
CA THR A 102 -6.04 0.98 4.20
C THR A 102 -5.22 1.76 3.17
N HIS A 103 -4.60 1.08 2.20
CA HIS A 103 -3.82 1.74 1.15
C HIS A 103 -4.68 2.73 0.35
N PHE A 104 -5.84 2.29 -0.14
CA PHE A 104 -6.73 3.14 -0.92
C PHE A 104 -7.42 4.21 -0.07
N ALA A 105 -7.82 3.90 1.16
CA ALA A 105 -8.39 4.90 2.07
C ALA A 105 -7.42 6.08 2.34
N LYS A 106 -6.11 5.84 2.42
CA LYS A 106 -5.11 6.92 2.54
C LYS A 106 -5.14 7.85 1.34
N ILE A 107 -5.12 7.28 0.13
CA ILE A 107 -5.13 8.02 -1.14
C ILE A 107 -6.41 8.85 -1.23
N GLU A 108 -7.54 8.23 -0.91
CA GLU A 108 -8.85 8.86 -0.91
C GLU A 108 -8.95 10.04 0.06
N ILE A 109 -8.56 9.81 1.33
CA ILE A 109 -8.55 10.86 2.37
C ILE A 109 -7.63 12.00 1.94
N GLU A 110 -6.42 11.70 1.47
CA GLU A 110 -5.48 12.73 1.02
C GLU A 110 -6.06 13.54 -0.15
N SER A 111 -6.65 12.88 -1.15
CA SER A 111 -7.27 13.55 -2.29
C SER A 111 -8.45 14.44 -1.89
N ARG A 112 -9.33 13.96 -1.00
CA ARG A 112 -10.45 14.74 -0.49
C ARG A 112 -9.97 15.95 0.33
N LEU A 113 -8.93 15.77 1.15
CA LEU A 113 -8.33 16.87 1.91
C LEU A 113 -7.70 17.92 0.99
N GLU A 114 -6.90 17.50 0.01
CA GLU A 114 -6.29 18.43 -0.95
C GLU A 114 -7.36 19.23 -1.71
N PHE A 115 -8.43 18.57 -2.15
CA PHE A 115 -9.55 19.24 -2.80
C PHE A 115 -10.27 20.24 -1.89
N LEU A 116 -10.55 19.86 -0.63
CA LEU A 116 -11.30 20.68 0.31
C LEU A 116 -10.50 21.88 0.80
N LEU A 117 -9.22 21.70 1.13
CA LEU A 117 -8.35 22.75 1.67
C LEU A 117 -8.15 23.92 0.69
N GLU A 118 -8.27 23.67 -0.62
CA GLU A 118 -8.26 24.74 -1.64
C GLU A 118 -9.54 25.60 -1.65
N ARG A 119 -10.61 25.17 -0.96
CA ARG A 119 -11.99 25.67 -1.13
C ARG A 119 -12.68 26.06 0.19
N VAL A 120 -11.94 26.04 1.29
CA VAL A 120 -12.44 26.39 2.62
C VAL A 120 -11.51 27.42 3.25
N ASN A 121 -12.09 28.35 4.01
CA ASN A 121 -11.32 29.41 4.67
C ASN A 121 -11.29 29.26 6.20
N SER A 122 -11.96 28.23 6.74
CA SER A 122 -11.98 27.98 8.17
C SER A 122 -12.06 26.49 8.47
N LEU A 123 -11.61 26.12 9.68
CA LEU A 123 -11.71 24.76 10.18
C LEU A 123 -13.18 24.31 10.26
N GLU A 124 -14.10 25.18 10.69
CA GLU A 124 -15.52 24.84 10.79
C GLU A 124 -16.11 24.49 9.42
N GLU A 125 -15.75 25.26 8.39
CA GLU A 125 -16.17 25.00 7.01
C GLU A 125 -15.59 23.68 6.47
N LEU A 126 -14.32 23.39 6.79
CA LEU A 126 -13.67 22.11 6.45
C LEU A 126 -14.43 20.94 7.09
N LEU A 127 -14.73 21.01 8.38
CA LEU A 127 -15.43 19.94 9.10
C LEU A 127 -16.85 19.71 8.57
N LEU A 128 -17.54 20.78 8.15
CA LEU A 128 -18.87 20.69 7.56
C LEU A 128 -18.81 20.03 6.17
N LYS A 129 -17.99 20.58 5.26
CA LYS A 129 -17.88 20.07 3.89
C LYS A 129 -17.29 18.66 3.85
N ALA A 130 -16.35 18.32 4.71
CA ALA A 130 -15.78 16.96 4.74
C ALA A 130 -16.87 15.87 4.90
N LYS A 131 -17.92 16.14 5.69
CA LYS A 131 -19.04 15.21 5.85
C LYS A 131 -19.83 14.98 4.56
N GLU A 132 -19.95 15.98 3.70
CA GLU A 132 -20.56 15.84 2.37
C GLU A 132 -19.75 14.92 1.45
N PHE A 133 -18.44 14.81 1.71
CA PHE A 133 -17.53 13.89 1.07
C PHE A 133 -17.29 12.63 1.91
N ASN A 134 -18.26 12.16 2.70
CA ASN A 134 -18.17 10.95 3.55
C ASN A 134 -16.87 10.86 4.38
N LEU A 135 -16.33 12.01 4.77
CA LEU A 135 -15.09 12.14 5.53
C LEU A 135 -15.40 12.82 6.86
N THR A 136 -15.21 12.11 7.95
CA THR A 136 -15.28 12.71 9.29
C THR A 136 -13.87 12.98 9.80
N ILE A 137 -13.64 14.18 10.32
CA ILE A 137 -12.35 14.62 10.86
C ILE A 137 -12.50 14.85 12.36
N ASP A 138 -11.94 13.93 13.15
CA ASP A 138 -11.98 13.97 14.60
C ASP A 138 -10.67 14.57 15.15
N LEU A 139 -10.76 15.76 15.72
CA LEU A 139 -9.66 16.46 16.37
C LEU A 139 -9.58 16.06 17.85
N LYS A 140 -8.47 15.48 18.29
CA LYS A 140 -8.20 15.09 19.69
C LYS A 140 -6.85 15.64 20.16
N GLN A 141 -6.88 16.80 20.81
CA GLN A 141 -5.70 17.51 21.32
C GLN A 141 -4.62 17.76 20.26
N LYS A 142 -3.62 16.87 20.15
CA LYS A 142 -2.54 16.93 19.16
C LYS A 142 -2.71 15.93 18.01
N ASN A 143 -3.72 15.08 18.08
CA ASN A 143 -3.95 14.03 17.10
C ASN A 143 -5.21 14.32 16.30
N VAL A 144 -5.17 14.00 15.01
CA VAL A 144 -6.36 13.99 14.14
C VAL A 144 -6.60 12.55 13.68
N THR A 145 -7.87 12.14 13.66
CA THR A 145 -8.34 10.87 13.08
C THR A 145 -9.30 11.19 11.95
N PHE A 146 -9.03 10.60 10.79
CA PHE A 146 -9.88 10.67 9.61
C PHE A 146 -10.67 9.38 9.53
N ILE A 147 -11.99 9.50 9.40
CA ILE A 147 -12.89 8.36 9.25
C ILE A 147 -13.53 8.50 7.88
N LEU A 148 -13.15 7.59 6.99
CA LEU A 148 -13.68 7.46 5.65
C LEU A 148 -14.81 6.44 5.65
N GLU A 149 -15.98 6.80 5.13
CA GLU A 149 -17.11 5.88 4.97
C GLU A 149 -17.34 5.56 3.49
N GLU A 150 -17.16 4.30 3.12
CA GLU A 150 -17.34 3.78 1.75
C GLU A 150 -18.01 2.41 1.79
N ASP A 151 -19.03 2.22 0.95
CA ASP A 151 -19.80 0.97 0.83
C ASP A 151 -20.30 0.41 2.18
N GLY A 152 -20.67 1.32 3.09
CA GLY A 152 -21.13 1.00 4.45
C GLY A 152 -20.02 0.57 5.42
N GLN A 153 -18.76 0.57 4.99
CA GLN A 153 -17.58 0.31 5.82
C GLN A 153 -16.94 1.62 6.26
N LYS A 154 -16.45 1.65 7.51
CA LYS A 154 -15.74 2.79 8.09
C LYS A 154 -14.27 2.44 8.28
N ILE A 155 -13.39 3.21 7.67
CA ILE A 155 -11.94 3.08 7.81
C ILE A 155 -11.42 4.30 8.57
N SER A 156 -10.83 4.06 9.73
CA SER A 156 -10.28 5.10 10.60
C SER A 156 -8.76 5.14 10.53
N LEU A 157 -8.20 6.28 10.13
CA LEU A 157 -6.77 6.50 9.99
C LEU A 157 -6.33 7.74 10.76
N GLY A 158 -5.29 7.60 11.58
CA GLY A 158 -4.65 8.75 12.22
C GLY A 158 -3.83 9.58 11.23
N HIS A 159 -3.75 10.89 11.45
CA HIS A 159 -3.01 11.86 10.62
C HIS A 159 -1.60 11.43 10.19
N LYS A 160 -0.84 10.77 11.08
CA LYS A 160 0.51 10.26 10.76
C LYS A 160 0.56 9.17 9.69
N LYS A 161 -0.58 8.55 9.38
CA LYS A 161 -0.68 7.47 8.39
C LYS A 161 -1.17 7.96 7.03
N ILE A 162 -1.68 9.19 6.93
CA ILE A 162 -2.34 9.70 5.71
C ILE A 162 -1.33 9.95 4.60
N SER A 163 -0.31 10.76 4.88
CA SER A 163 0.70 11.16 3.89
C SER A 163 2.09 11.13 4.50
N ASP A 164 3.05 10.71 3.69
CA ASP A 164 4.47 10.83 4.02
C ASP A 164 5.00 12.26 3.72
N LYS A 165 4.24 13.08 2.98
CA LYS A 165 4.65 14.42 2.54
C LYS A 165 4.15 15.54 3.45
N LYS A 166 2.90 15.40 3.93
CA LYS A 166 2.20 16.42 4.73
C LYS A 166 1.71 15.81 6.04
N LEU A 167 1.86 16.54 7.14
CA LEU A 167 1.32 16.14 8.43
C LEU A 167 0.02 16.90 8.70
N TYR A 168 -1.12 16.24 8.45
CA TYR A 168 -2.45 16.79 8.67
C TYR A 168 -2.84 16.77 10.17
N ASP A 169 -2.02 17.37 11.03
CA ASP A 169 -2.29 17.50 12.46
C ASP A 169 -3.20 18.70 12.77
N VAL A 170 -3.48 18.91 14.06
CA VAL A 170 -4.38 19.99 14.51
C VAL A 170 -3.81 21.37 14.14
N ASN A 171 -2.49 21.55 14.18
CA ASN A 171 -1.87 22.83 13.85
C ASN A 171 -1.98 23.11 12.35
N PHE A 172 -1.79 22.08 11.52
CA PHE A 172 -1.92 22.19 10.08
C PHE A 172 -3.35 22.57 9.66
N LEU A 173 -4.37 21.97 10.29
CA LEU A 173 -5.78 22.22 9.95
C LEU A 173 -6.36 23.49 10.58
N ALA A 174 -5.69 24.06 11.59
CA ALA A 174 -6.13 25.28 12.26
C ALA A 174 -5.56 26.57 11.64
N LEU A 175 -4.67 26.44 10.65
CA LEU A 175 -4.13 27.53 9.83
C LEU A 175 -5.00 27.77 8.60
#